data_AF-A0A1Q7WH20-F1
#
_entry.id   AF-A0A1Q7WH20-F1
#
_cell.length_a   1.000
_cell.length_b   1.000
_cell.length_c   1.000
_cell.angle_alpha   90.00
_cell.angle_beta   90.00
_cell.angle_gamma   90.00
#
_symmetry.space_group_name_H-M   'P 1'
#
loop_
_entity.id
_entity.type
_entity.pdbx_description
1 polymer ?
#
loop_
_entity_poly.entity_id
_entity_poly.type
_entity_poly.pdbx_seq_one_letter_code
_entity_poly.pdbx_strand_id
1 'polypeptide(L)'
;MNEDQVRQRMRSSLRNCGIFLRGLRYLNPRPFPYLCVHGLDRTSASAYTRKVVELAIKEGFPSGDFGLAVGSLVPIRNHSYLIFDIIQGVREGLRSRNKSFLEHTPIHVFGVSGSLVPYLYAVGVESFDSSAYGQAAANLRYVKSFPFAQENFLTIEAIDCDCWYCERIKTGGLREAQALLIDRPYRVHKFGSNGVMKSEVYALIAMHNWRTLSNGLGELQGLEGDDLGRQMVRLSLDTQLGRRLLAGAVRARPEWDRLVPDGVTLPGSDGRPLRYPQLQPRLTPDDFDVNRYDFIPRAHELLLLACSATKPYHESRSHKFVYNGLVSAGVPVGKLDIVSISGLYGPVPRQYESSPSVLHYDFKLTRNHPNQVSLVTQRTRRFLLRHSRRYDPIIAYMASPIYRSVVSKAAEQAKVLVRTLPAHGTRKAYYSSKSLEKLVDALS
;
A
#
# COMPACT_ATOMS: atom_id res chain seq x y z
N MET A 1 9.91 0.76 -15.19
CA MET A 1 11.24 1.38 -15.20
C MET A 1 12.03 0.57 -16.20
N ASN A 2 12.57 1.22 -17.24
CA ASN A 2 13.51 0.54 -18.13
C ASN A 2 14.72 0.05 -17.31
N GLU A 3 15.30 -1.11 -17.62
CA GLU A 3 16.48 -1.65 -16.92
C GLU A 3 17.59 -0.60 -16.80
N ASP A 4 17.79 0.21 -17.84
CA ASP A 4 18.77 1.29 -17.85
C ASP A 4 18.52 2.36 -16.80
N GLN A 5 17.25 2.73 -16.57
CA GLN A 5 16.88 3.67 -15.52
C GLN A 5 17.11 3.07 -14.12
N VAL A 6 16.86 1.76 -13.94
CA VAL A 6 17.18 1.06 -12.68
C VAL A 6 18.69 1.13 -12.44
N ARG A 7 19.48 0.75 -13.44
CA ARG A 7 20.94 0.73 -13.38
C ARG A 7 21.51 2.13 -13.17
N GLN A 8 20.93 3.16 -13.77
CA GLN A 8 21.33 4.56 -13.56
C GLN A 8 21.05 5.00 -12.12
N ARG A 9 19.84 4.72 -11.59
CA ARG A 9 19.50 5.04 -10.19
C ARG A 9 20.39 4.31 -9.20
N MET A 10 20.68 3.03 -9.43
CA MET A 10 21.64 2.26 -8.66
C MET A 10 23.03 2.90 -8.67
N ARG A 11 23.53 3.32 -9.85
CA ARG A 11 24.81 4.05 -9.95
C ARG A 11 24.80 5.37 -9.19
N SER A 12 23.73 6.15 -9.29
CA SER A 12 23.57 7.40 -8.54
C SER A 12 23.51 7.16 -7.04
N SER A 13 22.82 6.11 -6.58
CA SER A 13 22.72 5.73 -5.16
C SER A 13 24.10 5.36 -4.60
N LEU A 14 24.90 4.56 -5.34
CA LEU A 14 26.26 4.21 -4.95
C LEU A 14 27.17 5.45 -4.87
N ARG A 15 27.07 6.37 -5.85
CA ARG A 15 27.80 7.65 -5.81
C ARG A 15 27.44 8.47 -4.57
N ASN A 16 26.14 8.56 -4.26
CA ASN A 16 25.65 9.29 -3.08
C ASN A 16 26.14 8.66 -1.78
N CYS A 17 26.21 7.32 -1.70
CA CYS A 17 26.80 6.63 -0.55
C CYS A 17 28.25 7.06 -0.31
N GLY A 18 29.07 7.15 -1.37
CA GLY A 18 30.46 7.60 -1.25
C GLY A 18 30.58 9.05 -0.79
N ILE A 19 29.73 9.95 -1.30
CA ILE A 19 29.67 11.35 -0.84
C ILE A 19 29.29 11.42 0.63
N PHE A 20 28.27 10.66 1.03
CA PHE A 20 27.78 10.60 2.40
C PHE A 20 28.88 10.11 3.37
N LEU A 21 29.51 8.97 3.07
CA LEU A 21 30.59 8.41 3.89
C LEU A 21 31.78 9.36 4.04
N ARG A 22 32.19 10.04 2.95
CA ARG A 22 33.24 11.07 3.03
C ARG A 22 32.84 12.23 3.93
N GLY A 23 31.60 12.69 3.86
CA GLY A 23 31.08 13.72 4.75
C GLY A 23 31.11 13.30 6.22
N LEU A 24 30.76 12.04 6.51
CA LEU A 24 30.76 11.51 7.88
C LEU A 24 32.14 11.48 8.54
N ARG A 25 33.22 11.43 7.77
CA ARG A 25 34.60 11.46 8.31
C ARG A 25 34.93 12.76 9.05
N TYR A 26 34.18 13.83 8.80
CA TYR A 26 34.38 15.14 9.42
C TYR A 26 33.48 15.38 10.63
N LEU A 27 32.60 14.44 10.99
CA LEU A 27 31.69 14.58 12.13
C LEU A 27 32.29 13.92 13.38
N ASN A 28 32.16 14.61 14.52
CA ASN A 28 32.52 14.09 15.85
C ASN A 28 31.43 14.46 16.88
N PRO A 29 30.72 13.49 17.49
CA PRO A 29 30.86 12.05 17.27
C PRO A 29 30.39 11.64 15.88
N ARG A 30 31.04 10.63 15.31
CA ARG A 30 30.67 10.04 14.02
C ARG A 30 29.40 9.19 14.19
N PRO A 31 28.29 9.50 13.49
CA PRO A 31 27.08 8.68 13.57
C PRO A 31 27.27 7.33 12.86
N PHE A 32 26.49 6.31 13.27
CA PHE A 32 26.47 5.00 12.64
C PHE A 32 25.62 5.02 11.35
N PRO A 33 26.21 4.86 10.15
CA PRO A 33 25.47 4.98 8.90
C PRO A 33 24.75 3.68 8.51
N TYR A 34 23.56 3.82 7.93
CA TYR A 34 22.92 2.77 7.15
C TYR A 34 23.04 3.08 5.65
N LEU A 35 23.71 2.19 4.92
CA LEU A 35 23.99 2.35 3.49
C LEU A 35 22.92 1.65 2.66
N CYS A 36 22.34 2.37 1.69
CA CYS A 36 21.25 1.84 0.89
C CYS A 36 21.75 0.76 -0.08
N VAL A 37 21.14 -0.42 -0.04
CA VAL A 37 21.32 -1.50 -1.01
C VAL A 37 20.05 -1.72 -1.81
N HIS A 38 20.22 -2.03 -3.09
CA HIS A 38 19.13 -2.25 -4.02
C HIS A 38 19.38 -3.54 -4.81
N GLY A 39 18.32 -4.21 -5.20
CA GLY A 39 18.38 -5.39 -6.05
C GLY A 39 17.05 -5.60 -6.78
N LEU A 40 17.14 -6.13 -8.00
CA LEU A 40 15.99 -6.61 -8.76
C LEU A 40 15.71 -8.10 -8.47
N ASP A 41 16.73 -8.82 -8.04
CA ASP A 41 16.71 -10.24 -7.74
C ASP A 41 17.88 -10.56 -6.80
N ARG A 42 18.04 -11.82 -6.42
CA ARG A 42 19.14 -12.30 -5.57
C ARG A 42 20.52 -11.93 -6.11
N THR A 43 20.76 -12.16 -7.40
CA THR A 43 22.07 -11.95 -8.04
C THR A 43 22.46 -10.48 -8.08
N SER A 44 21.54 -9.61 -8.52
CA SER A 44 21.77 -8.16 -8.58
C SER A 44 21.88 -7.55 -7.20
N ALA A 45 21.11 -8.02 -6.21
CA ALA A 45 21.25 -7.61 -4.81
C ALA A 45 22.64 -7.93 -4.27
N SER A 46 23.12 -9.17 -4.48
CA SER A 46 24.46 -9.59 -4.07
C SER A 46 25.56 -8.75 -4.71
N ALA A 47 25.49 -8.56 -6.03
CA ALA A 47 26.47 -7.75 -6.76
C ALA A 47 26.47 -6.28 -6.32
N TYR A 48 25.30 -5.71 -6.03
CA TYR A 48 25.22 -4.33 -5.54
C TYR A 48 25.76 -4.19 -4.11
N THR A 49 25.44 -5.13 -3.23
CA THR A 49 25.97 -5.15 -1.86
C THR A 49 27.49 -5.21 -1.83
N ARG A 50 28.13 -6.04 -2.68
CA ARG A 50 29.60 -6.08 -2.79
C ARG A 50 30.19 -4.71 -3.10
N LYS A 51 29.61 -3.97 -4.06
CA LYS A 51 30.05 -2.62 -4.43
C LYS A 51 29.90 -1.62 -3.27
N VAL A 52 28.82 -1.71 -2.51
CA VAL A 52 28.60 -0.85 -1.33
C VAL A 52 29.63 -1.15 -0.24
N VAL A 53 29.89 -2.44 0.03
CA VAL A 53 30.90 -2.86 1.03
C VAL A 53 32.30 -2.44 0.61
N GLU A 54 32.69 -2.64 -0.64
CA GLU A 54 33.99 -2.18 -1.17
C GLU A 54 34.16 -0.68 -1.04
N LEU A 55 33.10 0.09 -1.35
CA LEU A 55 33.09 1.54 -1.18
C LEU A 55 33.21 1.94 0.29
N ALA A 56 32.49 1.28 1.20
CA ALA A 56 32.55 1.55 2.63
C ALA A 56 33.96 1.34 3.19
N ILE A 57 34.58 0.20 2.86
CA ILE A 57 35.97 -0.10 3.25
C ILE A 57 36.92 0.98 2.72
N LYS A 58 36.80 1.34 1.43
CA LYS A 58 37.64 2.37 0.81
C LYS A 58 37.53 3.72 1.53
N GLU A 59 36.35 4.05 2.06
CA GLU A 59 36.10 5.28 2.79
C GLU A 59 36.39 5.18 4.30
N GLY A 60 36.95 4.06 4.78
CA GLY A 60 37.36 3.88 6.18
C GLY A 60 36.26 3.35 7.11
N PHE A 61 35.29 2.62 6.58
CA PHE A 61 34.21 1.98 7.35
C PHE A 61 34.33 0.45 7.22
N PRO A 62 35.07 -0.22 8.12
CA PRO A 62 35.17 -1.68 8.15
C PRO A 62 33.87 -2.34 8.65
N SER A 63 33.91 -3.68 8.77
CA SER A 63 32.83 -4.46 9.39
C SER A 63 32.52 -3.92 10.79
N GLY A 64 31.23 -3.79 11.14
CA GLY A 64 30.79 -3.23 12.42
C GLY A 64 30.68 -1.70 12.47
N ASP A 65 31.16 -0.97 11.46
CA ASP A 65 31.10 0.50 11.44
C ASP A 65 29.91 1.06 10.63
N PHE A 66 29.08 0.19 10.05
CA PHE A 66 27.89 0.56 9.28
C PHE A 66 26.87 -0.58 9.22
N GLY A 67 25.63 -0.23 8.88
CA GLY A 67 24.55 -1.16 8.53
C GLY A 67 24.16 -1.05 7.05
N LEU A 68 23.37 -2.00 6.56
CA LEU A 68 22.77 -1.96 5.23
C LEU A 68 21.27 -1.72 5.34
N ALA A 69 20.73 -0.83 4.51
CA ALA A 69 19.30 -0.62 4.40
C ALA A 69 18.78 -1.05 3.02
N VAL A 70 17.97 -2.11 3.00
CA VAL A 70 17.44 -2.69 1.78
C VAL A 70 16.25 -1.88 1.30
N GLY A 71 16.45 -1.16 0.20
CA GLY A 71 15.44 -0.32 -0.43
C GLY A 71 14.66 -1.02 -1.53
N SER A 72 13.68 -0.31 -2.08
CA SER A 72 12.90 -0.76 -3.25
C SER A 72 12.06 -2.02 -2.99
N LEU A 73 11.73 -2.35 -1.74
CA LEU A 73 10.90 -3.51 -1.42
C LEU A 73 9.40 -3.19 -1.37
N VAL A 74 9.02 -1.95 -1.04
CA VAL A 74 7.61 -1.52 -0.95
C VAL A 74 6.76 -1.85 -2.20
N PRO A 75 7.24 -1.61 -3.44
CA PRO A 75 6.47 -1.93 -4.65
C PRO A 75 6.20 -3.43 -4.82
N ILE A 76 7.06 -4.27 -4.25
CA ILE A 76 6.99 -5.73 -4.35
C ILE A 76 6.56 -6.39 -3.04
N ARG A 77 5.97 -5.64 -2.10
CA ARG A 77 5.54 -6.14 -0.77
C ARG A 77 4.62 -7.37 -0.80
N ASN A 78 3.94 -7.59 -1.92
CA ASN A 78 3.06 -8.75 -2.13
C ASN A 78 3.77 -9.96 -2.77
N HIS A 79 5.03 -9.80 -3.21
CA HIS A 79 5.88 -10.83 -3.80
C HIS A 79 6.90 -11.33 -2.75
N SER A 80 6.41 -12.00 -1.70
CA SER A 80 7.22 -12.41 -0.55
C SER A 80 8.47 -13.21 -0.93
N TYR A 81 8.34 -14.18 -1.85
CA TYR A 81 9.49 -14.98 -2.31
C TYR A 81 10.61 -14.15 -2.94
N LEU A 82 10.26 -13.14 -3.73
CA LEU A 82 11.26 -12.23 -4.31
C LEU A 82 11.95 -11.40 -3.23
N ILE A 83 11.21 -10.96 -2.21
CA ILE A 83 11.79 -10.24 -1.08
C ILE A 83 12.80 -11.14 -0.36
N PHE A 84 12.44 -12.39 -0.06
CA PHE A 84 13.38 -13.35 0.53
C PHE A 84 14.62 -13.54 -0.34
N ASP A 85 14.46 -13.73 -1.65
CA ASP A 85 15.58 -13.86 -2.59
C ASP A 85 16.50 -12.63 -2.60
N ILE A 86 15.94 -11.41 -2.54
CA ILE A 86 16.72 -10.17 -2.45
C ILE A 86 17.49 -10.09 -1.13
N ILE A 87 16.86 -10.42 0.00
CA ILE A 87 17.53 -10.44 1.32
C ILE A 87 18.66 -11.47 1.33
N GLN A 88 18.43 -12.65 0.78
CA GLN A 88 19.47 -13.67 0.64
C GLN A 88 20.63 -13.16 -0.22
N GLY A 89 20.34 -12.47 -1.32
CA GLY A 89 21.35 -11.82 -2.15
C GLY A 89 22.20 -10.81 -1.37
N VAL A 90 21.56 -9.98 -0.54
CA VAL A 90 22.28 -9.03 0.34
C VAL A 90 23.21 -9.77 1.30
N ARG A 91 22.72 -10.81 1.98
CA ARG A 91 23.50 -11.63 2.92
C ARG A 91 24.67 -12.35 2.22
N GLU A 92 24.46 -12.84 1.00
CA GLU A 92 25.53 -13.41 0.16
C GLU A 92 26.58 -12.37 -0.23
N GLY A 93 26.17 -11.14 -0.51
CA GLY A 93 27.08 -10.03 -0.76
C GLY A 93 28.00 -9.77 0.43
N LEU A 94 27.45 -9.73 1.65
CA LEU A 94 28.22 -9.62 2.89
C LEU A 94 29.15 -10.84 3.10
N ARG A 95 28.61 -12.06 3.00
CA ARG A 95 29.36 -13.31 3.20
C ARG A 95 30.53 -13.45 2.23
N SER A 96 30.34 -13.02 0.98
CA SER A 96 31.40 -13.08 -0.05
C SER A 96 32.63 -12.23 0.29
N ARG A 97 32.50 -11.28 1.23
CA ARG A 97 33.65 -10.55 1.76
C ARG A 97 34.35 -11.35 2.86
N ASN A 98 33.64 -11.71 3.92
CA ASN A 98 34.03 -12.68 4.95
C ASN A 98 32.87 -12.85 5.97
N LYS A 99 33.06 -13.76 6.94
CA LYS A 99 32.11 -14.04 8.01
C LYS A 99 31.81 -12.81 8.89
N SER A 100 32.82 -12.00 9.21
CA SER A 100 32.66 -10.83 10.07
C SER A 100 31.65 -9.83 9.51
N PHE A 101 31.66 -9.54 8.21
CA PHE A 101 30.66 -8.65 7.58
C PHE A 101 29.24 -9.19 7.69
N LEU A 102 29.06 -10.52 7.61
CA LEU A 102 27.73 -11.11 7.77
C LEU A 102 27.22 -11.02 9.22
N GLU A 103 28.12 -11.10 10.20
CA GLU A 103 27.79 -11.10 11.63
C GLU A 103 27.64 -9.70 12.24
N HIS A 104 28.40 -8.71 11.75
CA HIS A 104 28.49 -7.38 12.37
C HIS A 104 27.89 -6.25 11.53
N THR A 105 27.34 -6.52 10.36
CA THR A 105 26.63 -5.52 9.55
C THR A 105 25.12 -5.71 9.66
N PRO A 106 24.41 -4.92 10.48
CA PRO A 106 22.97 -5.06 10.63
C PRO A 106 22.24 -4.72 9.34
N ILE A 107 21.18 -5.47 9.05
CA ILE A 107 20.31 -5.30 7.89
C ILE A 107 19.00 -4.66 8.35
N HIS A 108 18.69 -3.52 7.76
CA HIS A 108 17.41 -2.83 7.85
C HIS A 108 16.60 -3.05 6.58
N VAL A 109 15.28 -3.20 6.70
CA VAL A 109 14.38 -3.28 5.54
C VAL A 109 13.40 -2.11 5.53
N PHE A 110 13.39 -1.36 4.42
CA PHE A 110 12.53 -0.19 4.27
C PHE A 110 11.08 -0.54 3.89
N GLY A 111 10.13 -0.09 4.71
CA GLY A 111 8.70 -0.02 4.41
C GLY A 111 8.00 -1.37 4.25
N VAL A 112 8.65 -2.48 4.61
CA VAL A 112 8.02 -3.80 4.71
C VAL A 112 7.54 -3.98 6.14
N SER A 113 6.27 -4.35 6.30
CA SER A 113 5.58 -4.36 7.58
C SER A 113 4.55 -5.48 7.66
N GLY A 114 3.98 -5.69 8.85
CA GLY A 114 2.91 -6.67 9.08
C GLY A 114 3.44 -8.11 9.13
N SER A 115 2.68 -9.04 8.56
CA SER A 115 2.91 -10.48 8.63
C SER A 115 4.24 -10.96 8.06
N LEU A 116 4.89 -10.18 7.20
CA LEU A 116 6.19 -10.55 6.61
C LEU A 116 7.37 -10.30 7.57
N VAL A 117 7.24 -9.38 8.54
CA VAL A 117 8.34 -8.96 9.43
C VAL A 117 8.97 -10.13 10.21
N PRO A 118 8.19 -11.02 10.88
CA PRO A 118 8.77 -12.12 11.65
C PRO A 118 9.60 -13.09 10.79
N TYR A 119 9.18 -13.32 9.55
CA TYR A 119 9.87 -14.19 8.61
C TYR A 119 11.14 -13.54 8.05
N LEU A 120 11.12 -12.22 7.84
CA LEU A 120 12.32 -11.48 7.47
C LEU A 120 13.34 -11.45 8.61
N TYR A 121 12.87 -11.27 9.84
CA TYR A 121 13.69 -11.42 11.04
C TYR A 121 14.33 -12.81 11.10
N ALA A 122 13.51 -13.83 10.87
CA ALA A 122 13.94 -15.23 10.86
C ALA A 122 15.04 -15.53 9.82
N VAL A 123 15.10 -14.80 8.70
CA VAL A 123 16.17 -14.96 7.69
C VAL A 123 17.35 -14.02 7.88
N GLY A 124 17.39 -13.27 8.98
CA GLY A 124 18.52 -12.42 9.38
C GLY A 124 18.41 -10.98 8.90
N VAL A 125 17.24 -10.37 9.13
CA VAL A 125 17.01 -8.92 9.09
C VAL A 125 16.78 -8.43 10.52
N GLU A 126 17.52 -7.41 10.95
CA GLU A 126 17.56 -7.01 12.36
C GLU A 126 16.65 -5.81 12.67
N SER A 127 16.30 -4.99 11.68
CA SER A 127 15.46 -3.82 11.92
C SER A 127 14.49 -3.48 10.78
N PHE A 128 13.39 -2.80 11.16
CA PHE A 128 12.26 -2.51 10.28
C PHE A 128 11.65 -1.14 10.62
N ASP A 129 11.10 -0.45 9.63
CA ASP A 129 10.19 0.68 9.84
C ASP A 129 8.74 0.27 9.50
N SER A 130 7.79 0.74 10.28
CA SER A 130 6.38 0.41 10.08
C SER A 130 5.47 1.57 10.44
N SER A 131 4.65 1.98 9.49
CA SER A 131 3.44 2.78 9.75
C SER A 131 2.16 1.94 9.68
N ALA A 132 2.29 0.61 9.50
CA ALA A 132 1.17 -0.28 9.23
C ALA A 132 0.17 -0.34 10.38
N TYR A 133 0.61 -0.26 11.64
CA TYR A 133 -0.28 -0.30 12.80
C TYR A 133 -1.27 0.88 12.82
N GLY A 134 -0.78 2.09 12.53
CA GLY A 134 -1.58 3.31 12.46
C GLY A 134 -2.42 3.35 11.18
N GLN A 135 -1.88 2.95 10.03
CA GLN A 135 -2.64 2.85 8.79
C GLN A 135 -3.76 1.80 8.89
N ALA A 136 -3.51 0.66 9.54
CA ALA A 136 -4.51 -0.37 9.82
C ALA A 136 -5.64 0.22 10.67
N ALA A 137 -5.30 0.90 11.78
CA ALA A 137 -6.29 1.54 12.65
C ALA A 137 -7.14 2.58 11.90
N ALA A 138 -6.50 3.46 11.11
CA ALA A 138 -7.20 4.45 10.29
C ALA A 138 -8.16 3.83 9.25
N ASN A 139 -7.91 2.58 8.86
CA ASN A 139 -8.78 1.77 8.00
C ASN A 139 -9.70 0.82 8.77
N LEU A 140 -9.83 1.00 10.08
CA LEU A 140 -10.66 0.20 10.99
C LEU A 140 -10.26 -1.28 10.99
N ARG A 141 -8.94 -1.53 10.88
CA ARG A 141 -8.37 -2.88 10.95
C ARG A 141 -7.82 -3.15 12.34
N TYR A 142 -8.28 -4.24 12.92
CA TYR A 142 -7.81 -4.83 14.16
C TYR A 142 -6.89 -6.01 13.84
N VAL A 143 -5.65 -5.95 14.32
CA VAL A 143 -4.63 -6.99 14.11
C VAL A 143 -4.79 -8.05 15.19
N LYS A 144 -4.99 -9.30 14.80
CA LYS A 144 -4.97 -10.46 15.70
C LYS A 144 -3.53 -10.91 15.97
N SER A 145 -3.36 -11.81 16.94
CA SER A 145 -2.09 -12.51 17.19
C SER A 145 -1.55 -13.18 15.92
N PHE A 146 -0.30 -13.65 15.99
CA PHE A 146 0.39 -14.26 14.86
C PHE A 146 -0.52 -15.26 14.12
N PRO A 147 -0.62 -15.22 12.77
CA PRO A 147 0.23 -14.51 11.81
C PRO A 147 -0.25 -13.10 11.43
N PHE A 148 -0.83 -12.37 12.39
CA PHE A 148 -1.23 -10.96 12.24
C PHE A 148 -2.36 -10.76 11.23
N ALA A 149 -3.34 -11.66 11.24
CA ALA A 149 -4.56 -11.51 10.48
C ALA A 149 -5.25 -10.18 10.84
N GLN A 150 -5.85 -9.51 9.85
CA GLN A 150 -6.52 -8.24 10.05
C GLN A 150 -8.03 -8.39 9.87
N GLU A 151 -8.78 -8.02 10.90
CA GLU A 151 -10.23 -8.03 10.87
C GLU A 151 -10.79 -6.62 10.84
N ASN A 152 -12.01 -6.47 10.31
CA ASN A 152 -12.70 -5.19 10.36
C ASN A 152 -13.24 -4.97 11.77
N PHE A 153 -12.69 -3.98 12.47
CA PHE A 153 -13.07 -3.65 13.84
C PHE A 153 -14.56 -3.32 13.99
N LEU A 154 -15.24 -2.85 12.93
CA LEU A 154 -16.68 -2.60 12.97
C LEU A 154 -17.53 -3.87 12.97
N THR A 155 -16.96 -5.02 12.63
CA THR A 155 -17.70 -6.28 12.48
C THR A 155 -17.23 -7.38 13.42
N ILE A 156 -16.16 -7.16 14.20
CA ILE A 156 -15.76 -8.14 15.22
C ILE A 156 -16.85 -8.23 16.30
N GLU A 157 -17.09 -9.46 16.76
CA GLU A 157 -18.09 -9.75 17.79
C GLU A 157 -17.50 -9.70 19.19
N ALA A 158 -16.21 -10.00 19.31
CA ALA A 158 -15.47 -9.99 20.56
C ALA A 158 -14.02 -9.51 20.35
N ILE A 159 -13.42 -9.01 21.43
CA ILE A 159 -11.99 -8.71 21.51
C ILE A 159 -11.34 -9.83 22.31
N ASP A 160 -10.58 -10.67 21.62
CA ASP A 160 -9.81 -11.78 22.19
C ASP A 160 -8.37 -11.32 22.48
N CYS A 161 -8.25 -10.37 23.42
CA CYS A 161 -6.97 -9.80 23.85
C CYS A 161 -7.13 -9.06 25.18
N ASP A 162 -6.14 -9.21 26.06
CA ASP A 162 -6.12 -8.61 27.40
C ASP A 162 -5.06 -7.51 27.54
N CYS A 163 -4.60 -6.95 26.41
CA CYS A 163 -3.72 -5.78 26.49
C CYS A 163 -4.47 -4.57 27.04
N TRP A 164 -3.74 -3.65 27.70
CA TRP A 164 -4.33 -2.44 28.29
C TRP A 164 -5.22 -1.64 27.33
N TYR A 165 -4.86 -1.59 26.03
CA TYR A 165 -5.66 -0.92 25.01
C TYR A 165 -6.98 -1.63 24.73
N CYS A 166 -6.96 -2.96 24.66
CA CYS A 166 -8.14 -3.80 24.49
C CYS A 166 -9.04 -3.76 25.72
N GLU A 167 -8.47 -3.83 26.93
CA GLU A 167 -9.22 -3.65 28.18
C GLU A 167 -9.95 -2.31 28.22
N ARG A 168 -9.29 -1.23 27.81
CA ARG A 168 -9.92 0.09 27.75
C ARG A 168 -11.09 0.13 26.78
N ILE A 169 -11.02 -0.61 25.66
CA ILE A 169 -12.14 -0.76 24.74
C ILE A 169 -13.26 -1.62 25.35
N LYS A 170 -12.91 -2.76 25.97
CA LYS A 170 -13.88 -3.68 26.61
C LYS A 170 -14.67 -2.98 27.71
N THR A 171 -14.00 -2.25 28.60
CA THR A 171 -14.61 -1.47 29.68
C THR A 171 -15.51 -0.35 29.17
N GLY A 172 -15.16 0.27 28.03
CA GLY A 172 -16.00 1.29 27.41
C GLY A 172 -17.16 0.74 26.58
N GLY A 173 -17.15 -0.57 26.31
CA GLY A 173 -18.11 -1.28 25.48
C GLY A 173 -17.67 -1.35 24.01
N LEU A 174 -17.57 -2.58 23.48
CA LEU A 174 -17.18 -2.80 22.07
C LEU A 174 -18.20 -2.19 21.11
N ARG A 175 -19.50 -2.36 21.37
CA ARG A 175 -20.57 -1.84 20.50
C ARG A 175 -20.60 -0.32 20.50
N GLU A 176 -20.34 0.28 21.65
CA GLU A 176 -20.19 1.72 21.86
C GLU A 176 -18.98 2.24 21.07
N ALA A 177 -17.83 1.56 21.14
CA ALA A 177 -16.64 1.91 20.35
C ALA A 177 -16.94 1.87 18.84
N GLN A 178 -17.61 0.81 18.38
CA GLN A 178 -17.99 0.63 16.98
C GLN A 178 -18.96 1.73 16.51
N ALA A 179 -19.98 2.05 17.32
CA ALA A 179 -20.94 3.11 17.01
C ALA A 179 -20.27 4.49 16.95
N LEU A 180 -19.38 4.79 17.90
CA LEU A 180 -18.62 6.03 17.98
C LEU A 180 -17.75 6.23 16.72
N LEU A 181 -17.09 5.18 16.24
CA LEU A 181 -16.27 5.24 15.02
C LEU A 181 -17.07 5.53 13.74
N ILE A 182 -18.40 5.35 13.76
CA ILE A 182 -19.31 5.67 12.66
C ILE A 182 -19.90 7.09 12.82
N ASP A 183 -19.89 7.64 14.04
CA ASP A 183 -20.49 8.94 14.35
C ASP A 183 -19.63 10.14 13.87
N ARG A 184 -20.19 11.35 14.04
CA ARG A 184 -19.62 12.65 13.68
C ARG A 184 -18.28 12.86 14.41
N PRO A 185 -17.27 13.43 13.72
CA PRO A 185 -15.99 13.72 14.34
C PRO A 185 -16.10 14.88 15.36
N TYR A 186 -15.08 15.03 16.21
CA TYR A 186 -14.90 16.14 17.16
C TYR A 186 -16.02 16.30 18.21
N ARG A 187 -16.55 15.18 18.70
CA ARG A 187 -17.45 15.13 19.84
C ARG A 187 -16.89 14.18 20.91
N VAL A 188 -17.16 14.52 22.17
CA VAL A 188 -16.91 13.64 23.30
C VAL A 188 -18.14 12.74 23.46
N HIS A 189 -17.92 11.44 23.51
CA HIS A 189 -18.95 10.44 23.71
C HIS A 189 -18.74 9.76 25.06
N LYS A 190 -19.83 9.37 25.72
CA LYS A 190 -19.75 8.54 26.91
C LYS A 190 -19.21 7.16 26.52
N PHE A 191 -18.18 6.71 27.21
CA PHE A 191 -17.49 5.46 26.97
C PHE A 191 -17.09 4.86 28.31
N GLY A 192 -17.91 3.92 28.79
CA GLY A 192 -17.90 3.50 30.19
C GLY A 192 -18.20 4.66 31.13
N SER A 193 -17.32 4.89 32.10
CA SER A 193 -17.39 6.02 33.06
C SER A 193 -16.73 7.31 32.55
N ASN A 194 -16.04 7.29 31.40
CA ASN A 194 -15.26 8.42 30.90
C ASN A 194 -15.87 9.00 29.61
N GLY A 195 -15.54 10.25 29.31
CA GLY A 195 -15.75 10.83 27.98
C GLY A 195 -14.55 10.55 27.08
N VAL A 196 -14.78 10.10 25.84
CA VAL A 196 -13.71 9.89 24.85
C VAL A 196 -14.08 10.46 23.49
N MET A 197 -13.06 10.90 22.76
CA MET A 197 -13.18 11.30 21.36
C MET A 197 -12.95 10.12 20.41
N LYS A 198 -13.45 10.27 19.19
CA LYS A 198 -13.23 9.31 18.08
C LYS A 198 -11.76 9.02 17.81
N SER A 199 -10.90 10.03 17.91
CA SER A 199 -9.44 9.89 17.75
C SER A 199 -8.82 8.98 18.80
N GLU A 200 -9.37 8.96 20.02
CA GLU A 200 -8.86 8.10 21.09
C GLU A 200 -9.15 6.64 20.78
N VAL A 201 -10.35 6.30 20.26
CA VAL A 201 -10.64 4.92 19.85
C VAL A 201 -9.72 4.47 18.71
N TYR A 202 -9.46 5.34 17.71
CA TYR A 202 -8.45 5.06 16.69
C TYR A 202 -7.04 4.84 17.29
N ALA A 203 -6.66 5.63 18.29
CA ALA A 203 -5.38 5.48 18.97
C ALA A 203 -5.30 4.16 19.75
N LEU A 204 -6.36 3.75 20.45
CA LEU A 204 -6.41 2.45 21.14
C LEU A 204 -6.22 1.29 20.17
N ILE A 205 -6.90 1.30 19.01
CA ILE A 205 -6.72 0.28 17.96
C ILE A 205 -5.29 0.32 17.42
N ALA A 206 -4.74 1.50 17.16
CA ALA A 206 -3.37 1.65 16.65
C ALA A 206 -2.33 1.09 17.63
N MET A 207 -2.48 1.38 18.92
CA MET A 207 -1.55 0.93 19.95
C MET A 207 -1.69 -0.57 20.25
N HIS A 208 -2.91 -1.12 20.19
CA HIS A 208 -3.12 -2.57 20.18
C HIS A 208 -2.39 -3.23 19.00
N ASN A 209 -2.58 -2.69 17.79
CA ASN A 209 -1.95 -3.22 16.58
C ASN A 209 -0.42 -3.18 16.69
N TRP A 210 0.14 -2.06 17.17
CA TRP A 210 1.58 -1.93 17.40
C TRP A 210 2.08 -2.97 18.40
N ARG A 211 1.44 -3.07 19.57
CA ARG A 211 1.82 -4.02 20.61
C ARG A 211 1.75 -5.47 20.11
N THR A 212 0.70 -5.83 19.37
CA THR A 212 0.54 -7.18 18.82
C THR A 212 1.65 -7.54 17.84
N LEU A 213 2.00 -6.61 16.93
CA LEU A 213 3.10 -6.79 15.99
C LEU A 213 4.46 -6.87 16.71
N SER A 214 4.70 -5.99 17.68
CA SER A 214 5.94 -5.96 18.46
C SER A 214 6.12 -7.20 19.33
N ASN A 215 5.06 -7.66 20.00
CA ASN A 215 5.10 -8.86 20.83
C ASN A 215 5.37 -10.11 20.01
N GLY A 216 4.73 -10.26 18.83
CA GLY A 216 4.99 -11.40 17.98
C GLY A 216 6.42 -11.43 17.41
N LEU A 217 7.11 -10.28 17.32
CA LEU A 217 8.55 -10.25 17.07
C LEU A 217 9.37 -10.56 18.33
N GLY A 218 8.94 -10.06 19.49
CA GLY A 218 9.55 -10.36 20.79
C GLY A 218 9.56 -11.85 21.14
N GLU A 219 8.53 -12.60 20.74
CA GLU A 219 8.48 -14.07 20.87
C GLU A 219 9.58 -14.81 20.08
N LEU A 220 10.19 -14.14 19.09
CA LEU A 220 11.28 -14.70 18.30
C LEU A 220 12.66 -14.21 18.78
N GLN A 221 12.72 -13.15 19.57
CA GLN A 221 13.98 -12.57 20.02
C GLN A 221 14.74 -13.55 20.92
N GLY A 222 16.03 -13.73 20.62
CA GLY A 222 16.90 -14.64 21.35
C GLY A 222 16.79 -16.11 20.93
N LEU A 223 15.85 -16.45 20.04
CA LEU A 223 15.82 -17.79 19.42
C LEU A 223 16.79 -17.83 18.23
N GLU A 224 17.52 -18.94 18.10
CA GLU A 224 18.44 -19.17 17.00
C GLU A 224 18.30 -20.59 16.43
N GLY A 225 18.94 -20.86 15.29
CA GLY A 225 19.03 -22.20 14.71
C GLY A 225 17.68 -22.92 14.56
N ASP A 226 17.60 -24.13 15.10
CA ASP A 226 16.42 -24.97 15.06
C ASP A 226 15.30 -24.47 15.98
N ASP A 227 15.60 -23.81 17.10
CA ASP A 227 14.58 -23.32 18.03
C ASP A 227 13.75 -22.22 17.38
N LEU A 228 14.42 -21.29 16.70
CA LEU A 228 13.75 -20.29 15.86
C LEU A 228 12.95 -20.95 14.74
N GLY A 229 13.52 -21.97 14.08
CA GLY A 229 12.84 -22.71 13.02
C GLY A 229 11.55 -23.39 13.50
N ARG A 230 11.60 -24.11 14.64
CA ARG A 230 10.45 -24.78 15.26
C ARG A 230 9.38 -23.77 15.66
N GLN A 231 9.76 -22.64 16.25
CA GLN A 231 8.84 -21.57 16.61
C GLN A 231 8.14 -21.00 15.36
N MET A 232 8.91 -20.72 14.30
CA MET A 232 8.36 -20.23 13.02
C MET A 232 7.41 -21.25 12.39
N VAL A 233 7.75 -22.54 12.37
CA VAL A 233 6.86 -23.60 11.89
C VAL A 233 5.56 -23.59 12.70
N ARG A 234 5.64 -23.74 14.03
CA ARG A 234 4.47 -23.77 14.92
C ARG A 234 3.50 -22.62 14.67
N LEU A 235 4.02 -21.40 14.60
CA LEU A 235 3.21 -20.19 14.43
C LEU A 235 2.59 -20.08 13.04
N SER A 236 3.14 -20.75 12.02
CA SER A 236 2.76 -20.53 10.61
C SER A 236 1.72 -21.50 10.06
N LEU A 237 1.53 -22.67 10.68
CA LEU A 237 0.76 -23.78 10.08
C LEU A 237 -0.75 -23.55 10.07
N ASP A 238 -1.27 -22.69 10.93
CA ASP A 238 -2.72 -22.49 11.11
C ASP A 238 -3.38 -21.69 9.98
N THR A 239 -2.60 -21.03 9.12
CA THR A 239 -3.14 -20.21 8.04
C THR A 239 -2.43 -20.43 6.71
N GLN A 240 -3.15 -20.26 5.60
CA GLN A 240 -2.58 -20.32 4.25
C GLN A 240 -1.51 -19.23 4.04
N LEU A 241 -1.72 -18.03 4.59
CA LEU A 241 -0.75 -16.95 4.54
C LEU A 241 0.54 -17.32 5.28
N GLY A 242 0.42 -17.87 6.48
CA GLY A 242 1.55 -18.33 7.28
C GLY A 242 2.35 -19.41 6.56
N ARG A 243 1.69 -20.46 6.05
CA ARG A 243 2.35 -21.52 5.25
C ARG A 243 3.10 -20.96 4.03
N ARG A 244 2.53 -19.98 3.32
CA ARG A 244 3.18 -19.33 2.17
C ARG A 244 4.42 -18.53 2.59
N LEU A 245 4.36 -17.81 3.71
CA LEU A 245 5.49 -17.04 4.21
C LEU A 245 6.59 -17.96 4.76
N LEU A 246 6.21 -19.03 5.46
CA LEU A 246 7.11 -20.08 5.92
C LEU A 246 7.85 -20.73 4.76
N ALA A 247 7.16 -21.06 3.65
CA ALA A 247 7.79 -21.59 2.45
C ALA A 247 8.90 -20.68 1.92
N GLY A 248 8.69 -19.36 1.96
CA GLY A 248 9.72 -18.38 1.59
C GLY A 248 10.90 -18.36 2.55
N ALA A 249 10.65 -18.49 3.87
CA ALA A 249 11.70 -18.57 4.88
C ALA A 249 12.49 -19.89 4.77
N VAL A 250 11.84 -21.04 4.56
CA VAL A 250 12.49 -22.35 4.33
C VAL A 250 13.35 -22.32 3.07
N ARG A 251 12.90 -21.66 1.99
CA ARG A 251 13.75 -21.44 0.80
C ARG A 251 15.03 -20.65 1.14
N ALA A 252 14.96 -19.70 2.07
CA ALA A 252 16.11 -18.94 2.53
C ALA A 252 16.97 -19.71 3.57
N ARG A 253 16.37 -20.66 4.30
CA ARG A 253 17.01 -21.54 5.29
C ARG A 253 16.60 -22.99 5.03
N PRO A 254 17.18 -23.66 4.01
CA PRO A 254 16.77 -25.00 3.59
C PRO A 254 16.84 -26.04 4.72
N GLU A 255 17.71 -25.83 5.71
CA GLU A 255 17.85 -26.67 6.89
C GLU A 255 16.57 -26.75 7.75
N TRP A 256 15.61 -25.83 7.57
CA TRP A 256 14.33 -25.84 8.29
C TRP A 256 13.27 -26.72 7.64
N ASP A 257 13.50 -27.23 6.43
CA ASP A 257 12.56 -28.13 5.76
C ASP A 257 12.29 -29.39 6.62
N ARG A 258 13.33 -29.92 7.28
CA ARG A 258 13.23 -31.06 8.23
C ARG A 258 12.41 -30.78 9.49
N LEU A 259 12.08 -29.52 9.77
CA LEU A 259 11.30 -29.11 10.94
C LEU A 259 9.80 -29.05 10.62
N VAL A 260 9.43 -29.13 9.33
CA VAL A 260 8.05 -29.17 8.88
C VAL A 260 7.47 -30.57 9.16
N PRO A 261 6.32 -30.69 9.84
CA PRO A 261 5.74 -32.00 10.14
C PRO A 261 5.40 -32.80 8.88
N ASP A 262 5.54 -34.13 8.98
CA ASP A 262 5.15 -35.05 7.91
C ASP A 262 3.69 -34.85 7.49
N GLY A 263 3.43 -34.87 6.18
CA GLY A 263 2.10 -34.65 5.61
C GLY A 263 1.70 -33.16 5.44
N VAL A 264 2.51 -32.22 5.91
CA VAL A 264 2.29 -30.78 5.67
C VAL A 264 3.00 -30.35 4.39
N THR A 265 2.24 -30.04 3.34
CA THR A 265 2.81 -29.46 2.11
C THR A 265 2.90 -27.94 2.21
N LEU A 266 4.12 -27.41 2.11
CA LEU A 266 4.34 -25.97 1.93
C LEU A 266 4.08 -25.56 0.48
N PRO A 267 3.46 -24.40 0.22
CA PRO A 267 3.25 -23.92 -1.14
C PRO A 267 4.58 -23.79 -1.88
N GLY A 268 4.76 -24.51 -2.97
CA GLY A 268 5.94 -24.37 -3.83
C GLY A 268 5.94 -23.02 -4.55
N SER A 269 7.05 -22.29 -4.47
CA SER A 269 7.49 -21.52 -5.65
C SER A 269 8.14 -22.54 -6.58
N ASP A 270 7.82 -22.52 -7.87
CA ASP A 270 8.27 -23.40 -8.96
C ASP A 270 9.80 -23.45 -9.19
N GLY A 271 10.62 -23.07 -8.22
CA GLY A 271 12.09 -23.06 -8.28
C GLY A 271 12.65 -22.04 -9.27
N ARG A 272 11.81 -21.46 -10.12
CA ARG A 272 12.20 -20.52 -11.15
C ARG A 272 12.77 -19.26 -10.50
N PRO A 273 13.83 -18.66 -11.10
CA PRO A 273 14.31 -17.36 -10.65
C PRO A 273 13.16 -16.36 -10.77
N LEU A 274 12.70 -15.85 -9.63
CA LEU A 274 11.72 -14.80 -9.61
C LEU A 274 12.42 -13.51 -10.00
N ARG A 275 12.07 -12.96 -11.16
CA ARG A 275 12.53 -11.63 -11.54
C ARG A 275 11.69 -10.61 -10.80
N TYR A 276 12.30 -9.45 -10.49
CA TYR A 276 11.52 -8.26 -10.17
C TYR A 276 10.37 -8.17 -11.18
N PRO A 277 9.09 -8.15 -10.76
CA PRO A 277 8.00 -7.88 -11.68
C PRO A 277 8.43 -6.63 -12.41
N GLN A 278 8.42 -6.58 -13.76
CA GLN A 278 8.75 -5.35 -14.45
C GLN A 278 7.94 -4.25 -13.76
N LEU A 279 8.61 -3.41 -12.95
CA LEU A 279 7.99 -2.21 -12.44
C LEU A 279 7.64 -1.55 -13.74
N GLN A 280 6.37 -1.33 -13.99
CA GLN A 280 6.03 -0.58 -15.17
C GLN A 280 6.73 0.78 -15.05
N PRO A 281 7.11 1.42 -16.17
CA PRO A 281 7.64 2.79 -16.15
C PRO A 281 6.89 3.60 -15.09
N ARG A 282 7.56 4.51 -14.37
CA ARG A 282 6.81 5.47 -13.54
C ARG A 282 5.86 6.15 -14.51
N LEU A 283 4.61 5.75 -14.48
CA LEU A 283 3.60 6.29 -15.36
C LEU A 283 3.48 7.76 -14.99
N THR A 284 3.85 8.59 -15.94
CA THR A 284 3.76 10.03 -15.92
C THR A 284 2.36 10.44 -16.35
N PRO A 285 1.92 11.67 -16.05
CA PRO A 285 0.66 12.15 -16.58
C PRO A 285 0.53 12.06 -18.10
N ASP A 286 1.62 12.03 -18.87
CA ASP A 286 1.59 12.00 -20.34
C ASP A 286 1.33 10.61 -20.94
N ASP A 287 1.43 9.53 -20.15
CA ASP A 287 1.22 8.16 -20.61
C ASP A 287 -0.25 7.82 -20.92
N PHE A 288 -1.18 8.68 -20.50
CA PHE A 288 -2.58 8.65 -20.93
C PHE A 288 -3.21 10.05 -20.83
N ASP A 289 -3.86 10.47 -21.92
CA ASP A 289 -4.75 11.64 -21.96
C ASP A 289 -5.84 11.37 -23.00
N VAL A 290 -7.09 11.16 -22.57
CA VAL A 290 -8.23 10.90 -23.47
C VAL A 290 -8.38 12.00 -24.53
N ASN A 291 -7.95 13.23 -24.24
CA ASN A 291 -8.00 14.34 -25.19
C ASN A 291 -7.00 14.19 -26.36
N ARG A 292 -6.16 13.16 -26.38
CA ARG A 292 -5.30 12.81 -27.51
C ARG A 292 -5.86 11.65 -28.34
N TYR A 293 -6.99 11.07 -27.93
CA TYR A 293 -7.65 9.97 -28.62
C TYR A 293 -8.96 10.45 -29.25
N ASP A 294 -9.41 9.75 -30.30
CA ASP A 294 -10.72 9.94 -30.90
C ASP A 294 -11.80 9.24 -30.07
N PHE A 295 -12.00 9.76 -28.85
CA PHE A 295 -13.12 9.31 -28.03
C PHE A 295 -14.44 9.75 -28.65
N ILE A 296 -15.26 8.77 -29.05
CA ILE A 296 -16.60 8.99 -29.59
C ILE A 296 -17.61 8.59 -28.51
N PRO A 297 -18.42 9.56 -28.00
CA PRO A 297 -19.54 9.26 -27.12
C PRO A 297 -20.47 8.21 -27.69
N ARG A 298 -20.85 7.21 -26.88
CA ARG A 298 -21.75 6.12 -27.28
C ARG A 298 -23.16 6.28 -26.69
N ALA A 299 -23.32 7.24 -25.80
CA ALA A 299 -24.51 7.51 -25.01
C ALA A 299 -24.94 8.97 -25.11
N HIS A 300 -26.19 9.26 -24.73
CA HIS A 300 -26.68 10.62 -24.55
C HIS A 300 -26.50 11.12 -23.11
N GLU A 301 -26.14 10.24 -22.17
CA GLU A 301 -25.98 10.55 -20.76
C GLU A 301 -24.53 10.28 -20.31
N LEU A 302 -23.94 11.21 -19.56
CA LEU A 302 -22.57 11.11 -19.05
C LEU A 302 -22.54 11.03 -17.52
N LEU A 303 -21.95 9.96 -17.01
CA LEU A 303 -21.69 9.77 -15.58
C LEU A 303 -20.20 9.89 -15.27
N LEU A 304 -19.83 10.96 -14.56
CA LEU A 304 -18.49 11.16 -14.03
C LEU A 304 -18.35 10.56 -12.63
N LEU A 305 -17.38 9.66 -12.45
CA LEU A 305 -17.04 9.06 -11.17
C LEU A 305 -15.61 9.45 -10.76
N ALA A 306 -15.30 9.41 -9.46
CA ALA A 306 -13.91 9.47 -9.02
C ALA A 306 -13.21 8.14 -9.31
N CYS A 307 -11.92 8.17 -9.62
CA CYS A 307 -11.13 6.95 -9.74
C CYS A 307 -11.05 6.18 -8.42
N SER A 308 -10.73 4.89 -8.51
CA SER A 308 -10.54 4.00 -7.36
C SER A 308 -9.13 3.42 -7.33
N ALA A 309 -8.72 2.90 -6.17
CA ALA A 309 -7.45 2.19 -6.04
C ALA A 309 -7.47 0.88 -6.85
N THR A 310 -8.59 0.16 -6.80
CA THR A 310 -8.85 -1.03 -7.61
C THR A 310 -9.05 -0.63 -9.08
N LYS A 311 -8.29 -1.27 -9.97
CA LYS A 311 -8.42 -1.15 -11.42
C LYS A 311 -8.62 -2.53 -12.04
N PRO A 312 -9.40 -2.65 -13.14
CA PRO A 312 -10.15 -1.57 -13.78
C PRO A 312 -11.24 -1.00 -12.84
N TYR A 313 -11.55 0.29 -12.95
CA TYR A 313 -12.30 0.97 -11.88
C TYR A 313 -13.70 0.42 -11.69
N HIS A 314 -14.34 -0.05 -12.76
CA HIS A 314 -15.65 -0.69 -12.71
C HIS A 314 -15.70 -1.93 -11.79
N GLU A 315 -14.56 -2.56 -11.50
CA GLU A 315 -14.49 -3.67 -10.54
C GLU A 315 -14.42 -3.21 -9.08
N SER A 316 -14.16 -1.93 -8.84
CA SER A 316 -14.02 -1.38 -7.49
C SER A 316 -15.35 -1.38 -6.74
N ARG A 317 -15.29 -1.53 -5.41
CA ARG A 317 -16.48 -1.50 -4.53
C ARG A 317 -17.33 -0.24 -4.75
N SER A 318 -16.71 0.92 -4.94
CA SER A 318 -17.40 2.19 -5.18
C SER A 318 -18.16 2.19 -6.51
N HIS A 319 -17.54 1.70 -7.58
CA HIS A 319 -18.17 1.66 -8.90
C HIS A 319 -19.24 0.58 -8.96
N LYS A 320 -18.97 -0.63 -8.44
CA LYS A 320 -19.97 -1.70 -8.31
C LYS A 320 -21.19 -1.26 -7.52
N PHE A 321 -21.02 -0.48 -6.46
CA PHE A 321 -22.15 0.07 -5.70
C PHE A 321 -23.07 0.93 -6.59
N VAL A 322 -22.50 1.87 -7.35
CA VAL A 322 -23.28 2.73 -8.26
C VAL A 322 -23.88 1.89 -9.38
N TYR A 323 -23.08 1.04 -10.02
CA TYR A 323 -23.50 0.19 -11.14
C TYR A 323 -24.67 -0.72 -10.77
N ASN A 324 -24.51 -1.49 -9.69
CA ASN A 324 -25.56 -2.40 -9.22
C ASN A 324 -26.81 -1.62 -8.80
N GLY A 325 -26.62 -0.45 -8.18
CA GLY A 325 -27.72 0.43 -7.82
C GLY A 325 -28.54 0.91 -9.03
N LEU A 326 -27.87 1.33 -10.10
CA LEU A 326 -28.51 1.74 -11.35
C LEU A 326 -29.23 0.57 -12.03
N VAL A 327 -28.60 -0.59 -12.11
CA VAL A 327 -29.20 -1.81 -12.70
C VAL A 327 -30.44 -2.24 -11.91
N SER A 328 -30.38 -2.26 -10.58
CA SER A 328 -31.53 -2.61 -9.73
C SER A 328 -32.69 -1.63 -9.88
N ALA A 329 -32.42 -0.39 -10.24
CA ALA A 329 -33.43 0.64 -10.52
C ALA A 329 -33.94 0.63 -11.97
N GLY A 330 -33.51 -0.31 -12.80
CA GLY A 330 -33.95 -0.43 -14.19
C GLY A 330 -33.27 0.54 -15.16
N VAL A 331 -32.23 1.27 -14.73
CA VAL A 331 -31.50 2.19 -15.61
C VAL A 331 -30.65 1.37 -16.61
N PRO A 332 -30.79 1.59 -17.93
CA PRO A 332 -30.05 0.83 -18.94
C PRO A 332 -28.59 1.28 -19.00
N VAL A 333 -27.74 0.74 -18.11
CA VAL A 333 -26.32 1.16 -17.97
C VAL A 333 -25.50 0.97 -19.26
N GLY A 334 -25.95 0.14 -20.19
CA GLY A 334 -25.34 0.02 -21.53
C GLY A 334 -25.50 1.27 -22.41
N LYS A 335 -26.44 2.16 -22.07
CA LYS A 335 -26.69 3.45 -22.72
C LYS A 335 -26.06 4.62 -21.97
N LEU A 336 -25.15 4.37 -21.03
CA LEU A 336 -24.49 5.41 -20.23
C LEU A 336 -22.98 5.44 -20.53
N ASP A 337 -22.46 6.62 -20.87
CA ASP A 337 -21.02 6.82 -20.91
C ASP A 337 -20.52 7.06 -19.48
N ILE A 338 -19.70 6.14 -18.98
CA ILE A 338 -19.09 6.24 -17.65
C ILE A 338 -17.63 6.65 -17.81
N VAL A 339 -17.26 7.76 -17.15
CA VAL A 339 -15.91 8.32 -17.19
C VAL A 339 -15.37 8.53 -15.78
N SER A 340 -14.25 7.88 -15.49
CA SER A 340 -13.53 8.01 -14.22
C SER A 340 -12.56 9.19 -14.26
N ILE A 341 -12.61 10.09 -13.28
CA ILE A 341 -11.61 11.15 -13.10
C ILE A 341 -10.41 10.56 -12.34
N SER A 342 -9.37 10.18 -13.07
CA SER A 342 -8.08 9.74 -12.57
C SER A 342 -7.29 10.89 -11.95
N GLY A 343 -6.71 10.65 -10.78
CA GLY A 343 -5.79 11.60 -10.15
C GLY A 343 -4.51 11.87 -10.94
N LEU A 344 -4.06 10.92 -11.77
CA LEU A 344 -2.86 11.06 -12.59
C LEU A 344 -3.18 11.60 -14.00
N TYR A 345 -4.26 11.10 -14.60
CA TYR A 345 -4.50 11.34 -16.02
C TYR A 345 -5.62 12.31 -16.36
N GLY A 346 -6.53 12.60 -15.43
CA GLY A 346 -7.80 13.27 -15.79
C GLY A 346 -8.88 12.27 -16.20
N PRO A 347 -9.77 12.63 -17.13
CA PRO A 347 -10.88 11.76 -17.54
C PRO A 347 -10.40 10.48 -18.21
N VAL A 348 -10.93 9.34 -17.78
CA VAL A 348 -10.68 8.00 -18.30
C VAL A 348 -12.03 7.33 -18.57
N PRO A 349 -12.50 7.31 -19.83
CA PRO A 349 -13.71 6.57 -20.19
C PRO A 349 -13.56 5.06 -19.89
N ARG A 350 -14.67 4.41 -19.54
CA ARG A 350 -14.69 2.99 -19.17
C ARG A 350 -13.99 2.07 -20.18
N GLN A 351 -14.13 2.35 -21.48
CA GLN A 351 -13.50 1.57 -22.56
C GLN A 351 -11.96 1.59 -22.53
N TYR A 352 -11.36 2.56 -21.84
CA TYR A 352 -9.90 2.69 -21.69
C TYR A 352 -9.40 2.22 -20.32
N GLU A 353 -10.27 1.74 -19.43
CA GLU A 353 -9.85 1.28 -18.09
C GLU A 353 -8.90 0.09 -18.12
N SER A 354 -9.00 -0.73 -19.16
CA SER A 354 -8.17 -1.91 -19.39
C SER A 354 -6.84 -1.57 -20.09
N SER A 355 -6.58 -0.31 -20.42
CA SER A 355 -5.31 0.09 -21.02
C SER A 355 -4.15 -0.11 -20.02
N PRO A 356 -2.96 -0.55 -20.47
CA PRO A 356 -1.83 -0.77 -19.58
C PRO A 356 -1.49 0.45 -18.71
N SER A 357 -1.51 1.66 -19.28
CA SER A 357 -1.25 2.90 -18.54
C SER A 357 -2.27 3.14 -17.41
N VAL A 358 -3.55 2.79 -17.62
CA VAL A 358 -4.59 3.00 -16.60
C VAL A 358 -4.58 1.92 -15.53
N LEU A 359 -4.36 0.66 -15.90
CA LEU A 359 -4.37 -0.47 -14.96
C LEU A 359 -3.25 -0.39 -13.91
N HIS A 360 -2.10 0.18 -14.27
CA HIS A 360 -0.87 -0.02 -13.49
C HIS A 360 -0.31 1.24 -12.83
N TYR A 361 -0.90 2.43 -13.06
CA TYR A 361 -0.44 3.61 -12.34
C TYR A 361 -0.82 3.50 -10.86
N ASP A 362 0.01 4.03 -9.97
CA ASP A 362 -0.32 4.13 -8.54
C ASP A 362 -0.13 5.58 -8.08
N PHE A 363 -1.20 6.36 -8.17
CA PHE A 363 -1.19 7.76 -7.79
C PHE A 363 -2.52 8.17 -7.16
N LYS A 364 -2.45 8.82 -6.01
CA LYS A 364 -3.61 9.38 -5.30
C LYS A 364 -3.54 10.90 -5.35
N LEU A 365 -4.56 11.52 -5.96
CA LEU A 365 -4.68 12.97 -5.95
C LEU A 365 -4.96 13.47 -4.54
N THR A 366 -4.16 14.42 -4.08
CA THR A 366 -4.31 15.10 -2.79
C THR A 366 -4.12 16.60 -3.01
N ARG A 367 -4.49 17.42 -2.01
CA ARG A 367 -4.30 18.87 -2.06
C ARG A 367 -2.82 19.29 -2.10
N ASN A 368 -1.91 18.39 -1.73
CA ASN A 368 -0.47 18.66 -1.67
C ASN A 368 0.21 18.58 -3.05
N HIS A 369 -0.56 18.34 -4.12
CA HIS A 369 -0.07 18.27 -5.50
C HIS A 369 -0.76 19.33 -6.37
N PRO A 370 -0.54 20.64 -6.13
CA PRO A 370 -1.29 21.71 -6.81
C PRO A 370 -1.13 21.66 -8.34
N ASN A 371 0.08 21.39 -8.84
CA ASN A 371 0.33 21.26 -10.28
C ASN A 371 -0.48 20.12 -10.91
N GLN A 372 -0.58 18.99 -10.21
CA GLN A 372 -1.36 17.84 -10.68
C GLN A 372 -2.86 18.13 -10.65
N VAL A 373 -3.35 18.81 -9.61
CA VAL A 373 -4.75 19.25 -9.55
C VAL A 373 -5.08 20.16 -10.73
N SER A 374 -4.21 21.11 -11.05
CA SER A 374 -4.37 22.00 -12.21
C SER A 374 -4.38 21.24 -13.53
N LEU A 375 -3.47 20.28 -13.71
CA LEU A 375 -3.41 19.44 -14.92
C LEU A 375 -4.69 18.62 -15.12
N VAL A 376 -5.14 17.91 -14.08
CA VAL A 376 -6.37 17.09 -14.12
C VAL A 376 -7.59 17.98 -14.38
N THR A 377 -7.65 19.17 -13.77
CA THR A 377 -8.71 20.16 -14.02
C THR A 377 -8.72 20.60 -15.48
N GLN A 378 -7.56 20.94 -16.05
CA GLN A 378 -7.43 21.38 -17.44
C GLN A 378 -7.83 20.27 -18.43
N ARG A 379 -7.41 19.02 -18.19
CA ARG A 379 -7.78 17.87 -19.03
C ARG A 379 -9.27 17.55 -18.94
N THR A 380 -9.86 17.67 -17.75
CA THR A 380 -11.31 17.51 -17.55
C THR A 380 -12.09 18.61 -18.27
N ARG A 381 -11.64 19.86 -18.18
CA ARG A 381 -12.22 20.98 -18.92
C ARG A 381 -12.18 20.74 -20.43
N ARG A 382 -11.03 20.31 -20.97
CA ARG A 382 -10.89 20.01 -22.41
C ARG A 382 -11.85 18.91 -22.85
N PHE A 383 -11.99 17.86 -22.05
CA PHE A 383 -12.93 16.78 -22.32
C PHE A 383 -14.38 17.28 -22.35
N LEU A 384 -14.80 18.05 -21.34
CA LEU A 384 -16.14 18.64 -21.29
C LEU A 384 -16.41 19.57 -22.47
N LEU A 385 -15.45 20.44 -22.83
CA LEU A 385 -15.60 21.35 -23.98
C LEU A 385 -15.82 20.59 -25.30
N ARG A 386 -15.16 19.45 -25.48
CA ARG A 386 -15.26 18.66 -26.71
C ARG A 386 -16.55 17.85 -26.81
N HIS A 387 -17.02 17.29 -25.70
CA HIS A 387 -18.06 16.26 -25.75
C HIS A 387 -19.39 16.67 -25.10
N SER A 388 -19.45 17.74 -24.29
CA SER A 388 -20.65 18.12 -23.53
C SER A 388 -21.90 18.31 -24.38
N ARG A 389 -21.79 18.82 -25.62
CA ARG A 389 -22.95 19.02 -26.51
C ARG A 389 -23.66 17.72 -26.91
N ARG A 390 -23.02 16.56 -26.73
CA ARG A 390 -23.63 15.26 -27.03
C ARG A 390 -24.31 14.64 -25.80
N TYR A 391 -24.16 15.27 -24.64
CA TYR A 391 -24.63 14.74 -23.38
C TYR A 391 -25.70 15.63 -22.77
N ASP A 392 -26.85 15.05 -22.45
CA ASP A 392 -27.88 15.63 -21.62
C ASP A 392 -28.61 14.49 -20.88
N PRO A 393 -28.37 14.28 -19.56
CA PRO A 393 -27.61 15.13 -18.64
C PRO A 393 -26.13 14.71 -18.45
N ILE A 394 -25.34 15.62 -17.85
CA ILE A 394 -23.99 15.33 -17.33
C ILE A 394 -24.01 15.35 -15.80
N ILE A 395 -23.71 14.20 -15.18
CA ILE A 395 -23.77 14.02 -13.72
C ILE A 395 -22.41 13.62 -13.18
N ALA A 396 -21.98 14.27 -12.10
CA ALA A 396 -20.80 13.90 -11.34
C ALA A 396 -21.18 13.24 -10.01
N TYR A 397 -21.08 11.92 -9.91
CA TYR A 397 -21.40 11.17 -8.69
C TYR A 397 -20.14 10.85 -7.89
N MET A 398 -19.81 11.66 -6.87
CA MET A 398 -18.53 11.56 -6.17
C MET A 398 -18.53 12.09 -4.74
N ALA A 399 -17.93 11.32 -3.82
CA ALA A 399 -17.76 11.70 -2.42
C ALA A 399 -16.58 12.66 -2.19
N SER A 400 -15.48 12.46 -2.90
CA SER A 400 -14.18 13.05 -2.53
C SER A 400 -14.14 14.56 -2.81
N PRO A 401 -13.81 15.41 -1.81
CA PRO A 401 -13.77 16.86 -1.99
C PRO A 401 -12.82 17.34 -3.09
N ILE A 402 -11.68 16.66 -3.28
CA ILE A 402 -10.68 17.07 -4.28
C ILE A 402 -11.20 16.84 -5.71
N TYR A 403 -11.82 15.69 -5.98
CA TYR A 403 -12.40 15.39 -7.30
C TYR A 403 -13.62 16.25 -7.58
N ARG A 404 -14.46 16.52 -6.56
CA ARG A 404 -15.57 17.49 -6.68
C ARG A 404 -15.07 18.88 -7.06
N SER A 405 -13.99 19.33 -6.44
CA SER A 405 -13.37 20.62 -6.78
C SER A 405 -12.82 20.64 -8.21
N VAL A 406 -12.14 19.56 -8.65
CA VAL A 406 -11.64 19.42 -10.03
C VAL A 406 -12.78 19.51 -11.03
N VAL A 407 -13.84 18.73 -10.87
CA VAL A 407 -14.97 18.72 -11.81
C VAL A 407 -15.73 20.04 -11.78
N SER A 408 -16.00 20.60 -10.60
CA SER A 408 -16.69 21.89 -10.48
C SER A 408 -15.93 23.01 -11.19
N LYS A 409 -14.61 23.14 -10.93
CA LYS A 409 -13.77 24.13 -11.61
C LYS A 409 -13.70 23.89 -13.12
N ALA A 410 -13.59 22.64 -13.54
CA ALA A 410 -13.55 22.29 -14.96
C ALA A 410 -14.87 22.64 -15.68
N ALA A 411 -16.01 22.36 -15.04
CA ALA A 411 -17.35 22.67 -15.55
C ALA A 411 -17.59 24.18 -15.66
N GLU A 412 -17.23 24.94 -14.62
CA GLU A 412 -17.29 26.41 -14.61
C GLU A 412 -16.44 27.02 -15.74
N GLN A 413 -15.19 26.58 -15.87
CA GLN A 413 -14.28 27.05 -16.93
C GLN A 413 -14.70 26.60 -18.34
N ALA A 414 -15.48 25.52 -18.46
CA ALA A 414 -16.04 25.04 -19.71
C ALA A 414 -17.40 25.67 -20.03
N LYS A 415 -18.03 26.36 -19.07
CA LYS A 415 -19.43 26.80 -19.13
C LYS A 415 -20.40 25.65 -19.44
N VAL A 416 -20.16 24.50 -18.81
CA VAL A 416 -20.96 23.28 -18.96
C VAL A 416 -21.69 23.00 -17.65
N LEU A 417 -22.99 22.72 -17.73
CA LEU A 417 -23.77 22.32 -16.56
C LEU A 417 -23.42 20.88 -16.18
N VAL A 418 -22.83 20.69 -15.00
CA VAL A 418 -22.54 19.36 -14.43
C VAL A 418 -23.24 19.23 -13.08
N ARG A 419 -24.26 18.37 -13.01
CA ARG A 419 -24.99 18.13 -11.76
C ARG A 419 -24.14 17.27 -10.83
N THR A 420 -23.68 17.82 -9.71
CA THR A 420 -22.86 17.07 -8.76
C THR A 420 -23.71 16.41 -7.68
N LEU A 421 -23.61 15.09 -7.58
CA LEU A 421 -24.27 14.25 -6.58
C LEU A 421 -23.23 13.43 -5.79
N PRO A 422 -23.55 13.01 -4.56
CA PRO A 422 -24.56 13.60 -3.68
C PRO A 422 -24.28 15.10 -3.43
N ALA A 423 -25.30 15.85 -2.97
CA ALA A 423 -25.16 17.29 -2.65
C ALA A 423 -24.06 17.55 -1.61
N HIS A 424 -23.91 16.66 -0.62
CA HIS A 424 -22.80 16.68 0.34
C HIS A 424 -21.76 15.61 -0.01
N GLY A 425 -20.53 16.04 -0.27
CA GLY A 425 -19.39 15.17 -0.61
C GLY A 425 -18.84 14.40 0.60
N THR A 426 -19.65 13.51 1.16
CA THR A 426 -19.23 12.60 2.23
C THR A 426 -19.33 11.16 1.75
N ARG A 427 -18.47 10.29 2.30
CA ARG A 427 -18.53 8.86 2.01
C ARG A 427 -19.88 8.26 2.40
N LYS A 428 -20.45 8.68 3.54
CA LYS A 428 -21.78 8.24 4.00
C LYS A 428 -22.88 8.60 3.00
N ALA A 429 -22.89 9.83 2.49
CA ALA A 429 -23.88 10.24 1.49
C ALA A 429 -23.73 9.44 0.19
N TYR A 430 -22.50 9.23 -0.29
CA TYR A 430 -22.24 8.47 -1.51
C TYR A 430 -22.80 7.05 -1.49
N TYR A 431 -22.77 6.37 -0.34
CA TYR A 431 -23.29 5.01 -0.18
C TYR A 431 -24.74 4.95 0.34
N SER A 432 -25.47 6.07 0.33
CA SER A 432 -26.87 6.10 0.80
C SER A 432 -27.86 5.82 -0.33
N SER A 433 -28.92 5.05 -0.05
CA SER A 433 -30.01 4.78 -1.00
C SER A 433 -30.64 6.07 -1.52
N LYS A 434 -30.89 7.05 -0.65
CA LYS A 434 -31.41 8.38 -1.02
C LYS A 434 -30.54 9.12 -2.04
N SER A 435 -29.23 8.93 -2.03
CA SER A 435 -28.35 9.59 -3.02
C SER A 435 -28.32 8.83 -4.34
N LEU A 436 -28.48 7.51 -4.29
CA LEU A 436 -28.62 6.67 -5.47
C LEU A 436 -29.97 6.90 -6.15
N GLU A 437 -31.07 7.02 -5.41
CA GLU A 437 -32.39 7.41 -5.93
C GLU A 437 -32.30 8.73 -6.69
N LYS A 438 -31.69 9.76 -6.08
CA LYS A 438 -31.45 11.05 -6.76
C LYS A 438 -30.58 10.96 -8.00
N LEU A 439 -29.70 9.96 -8.09
CA LEU A 439 -28.91 9.71 -9.28
C LEU A 439 -29.77 9.09 -10.38
N VAL A 440 -30.62 8.12 -10.02
CA VAL A 440 -31.59 7.50 -10.93
C VAL A 440 -32.56 8.55 -11.48
N ASP A 441 -33.16 9.38 -10.61
CA ASP A 441 -34.06 10.47 -10.98
C ASP A 441 -33.39 11.53 -11.87
N ALA A 442 -32.06 11.63 -11.80
CA ALA A 442 -31.30 12.58 -12.61
C ALA A 442 -30.90 12.00 -13.96
N LEU A 443 -30.97 10.69 -14.14
CA LEU A 443 -30.64 9.96 -15.37
C LEU A 443 -31.89 9.50 -16.14
N SER A 444 -33.06 9.62 -15.52
CA SER A 444 -34.38 9.41 -16.13
C SER A 444 -34.92 10.74 -16.63
#